data_AF-A0A4R1H7B0-F1
#
_entry.id   AF-A0A4R1H7B0-F1
#
_cell.length_a   1.000
_cell.length_b   1.000
_cell.length_c   1.000
_cell.angle_alpha   90.00
_cell.angle_beta   90.00
_cell.angle_gamma   90.00
#
_symmetry.space_group_name_H-M   'P 1'
#
loop_
_entity.id
_entity.type
_entity.pdbx_description
1 polymer ?
#
loop_
_entity_poly.entity_id
_entity_poly.type
_entity_poly.pdbx_seq_one_letter_code
_entity_poly.pdbx_strand_id
1 'polypeptide(L)' 'MSDAPKTRPKVPEGKSRYLTTTQMAANEKGYVGYKTTWESFQKEVPYKTPKKP' A
#
# COMPACT_ATOMS: atom_id res chain seq x y z
N MET A 1 -20.08 -32.28 3.98
CA MET A 1 -19.07 -31.34 3.44
C MET A 1 -18.97 -30.20 4.43
N SER A 2 -17.84 -30.08 5.11
CA SER A 2 -17.63 -29.07 6.14
C SER A 2 -17.51 -27.70 5.46
N ASP A 3 -18.50 -26.83 5.67
CA ASP A 3 -18.45 -25.46 5.17
C ASP A 3 -17.24 -24.74 5.78
N ALA A 4 -16.23 -24.47 4.95
CA ALA A 4 -15.08 -23.70 5.37
C ALA A 4 -15.55 -22.28 5.76
N PRO A 5 -15.08 -21.72 6.89
CA PRO A 5 -15.48 -20.39 7.31
C PRO A 5 -15.16 -19.38 6.20
N LYS A 6 -16.19 -18.65 5.77
CA LYS A 6 -16.14 -17.69 4.66
C LYS A 6 -15.35 -16.41 4.99
N THR A 7 -14.83 -16.32 6.21
CA THR A 7 -14.09 -15.18 6.75
C THR A 7 -12.60 -15.40 6.57
N ARG A 8 -11.99 -14.66 5.64
CA ARG A 8 -10.53 -14.67 5.46
C ARG A 8 -9.89 -13.93 6.65
N PRO A 9 -8.88 -14.51 7.33
CA PRO A 9 -8.20 -13.83 8.42
C PRO A 9 -7.52 -12.56 7.90
N LYS A 10 -7.60 -11.49 8.70
CA LYS A 10 -6.92 -10.23 8.38
C LYS A 10 -5.42 -10.43 8.58
N VAL A 11 -4.69 -10.47 7.48
CA VAL A 11 -3.23 -10.58 7.46
C VAL A 11 -2.65 -9.27 8.00
N PRO A 12 -1.68 -9.31 8.92
CA PRO A 12 -1.03 -8.10 9.41
C PRO A 12 -0.36 -7.34 8.27
N GLU A 13 -0.34 -6.01 8.37
CA GLU A 13 0.23 -5.14 7.34
C GLU A 13 1.73 -5.38 7.17
N GLY A 14 2.18 -5.52 5.93
CA GLY A 14 3.60 -5.61 5.60
C GLY A 14 4.21 -4.21 5.60
N LYS A 15 5.01 -3.88 6.61
CA LYS A 15 5.73 -2.61 6.69
C LYS A 15 7.20 -2.82 6.38
N SER A 16 7.71 -2.10 5.39
CA SER A 16 9.15 -1.95 5.16
C SER A 16 9.50 -0.46 5.09
N ARG A 17 10.79 -0.14 5.07
CA ARG A 17 11.32 1.21 5.28
C ARG A 17 10.74 2.30 4.36
N TYR A 18 10.27 1.96 3.16
CA TYR A 18 9.71 2.91 2.18
C TYR A 18 8.42 2.40 1.52
N LEU A 19 7.86 1.32 2.06
CA LEU A 19 6.75 0.59 1.45
C LEU A 19 5.85 0.08 2.55
N THR A 20 4.59 0.46 2.45
CA THR A 20 3.54 -0.13 3.27
C THR A 20 2.59 -0.91 2.37
N THR A 21 2.47 -2.21 2.60
CA THR A 21 1.53 -3.09 1.91
C THR A 21 0.39 -3.43 2.84
N THR A 22 -0.82 -2.97 2.50
CA THR A 22 -2.05 -3.20 3.28
C THR A 22 -3.00 -4.12 2.54
N GLN A 23 -3.69 -4.98 3.30
CA GLN A 23 -4.72 -5.87 2.78
C GLN A 23 -6.03 -5.09 2.59
N MET A 24 -6.54 -5.03 1.36
CA MET A 24 -7.81 -4.37 1.04
C MET A 24 -9.02 -5.21 1.48
N ALA A 25 -10.18 -4.58 1.55
CA ALA A 25 -11.43 -5.30 1.79
C ALA A 25 -11.68 -6.35 0.70
N ALA A 26 -12.31 -7.46 1.10
CA ALA A 26 -12.72 -8.49 0.15
C ALA A 26 -13.80 -7.91 -0.79
N ASN A 27 -13.68 -8.16 -2.10
CA ASN A 27 -14.74 -7.82 -3.05
C ASN A 27 -15.91 -8.82 -2.97
N GLU A 28 -16.99 -8.59 -3.73
CA GLU A 28 -18.21 -9.43 -3.75
C GLU A 28 -17.95 -10.91 -4.09
N LYS A 29 -16.80 -11.20 -4.73
CA LYS A 29 -16.35 -12.56 -5.08
C LYS A 29 -15.34 -13.13 -4.07
N GLY A 30 -15.06 -12.41 -2.98
CA GLY A 30 -14.17 -12.84 -1.92
C GLY A 30 -12.67 -12.69 -2.24
N TYR A 31 -12.29 -11.98 -3.29
CA TYR A 31 -10.89 -11.66 -3.57
C TYR A 31 -10.43 -10.51 -2.69
N VAL A 32 -9.24 -10.68 -2.14
CA VAL A 32 -8.59 -9.69 -1.31
C VAL A 32 -7.44 -9.09 -2.10
N GLY A 33 -7.56 -7.80 -2.44
CA GLY A 33 -6.47 -7.05 -3.07
C GLY A 33 -5.41 -6.64 -2.06
N TYR A 34 -4.19 -6.38 -2.52
CA TYR A 34 -3.15 -5.74 -1.73
C TYR A 34 -2.87 -4.36 -2.31
N LYS A 35 -2.83 -3.34 -1.45
CA LYS A 35 -2.44 -1.99 -1.83
C LYS A 35 -1.03 -1.74 -1.34
N THR A 36 -0.15 -1.37 -2.25
CA THR A 36 1.22 -0.96 -1.93
C THR A 36 1.33 0.56 -2.04
N THR A 37 1.63 1.21 -0.93
CA THR A 37 1.92 2.65 -0.88
C THR A 37 3.42 2.87 -0.71
N TRP A 38 4.01 3.63 -1.63
CA TRP A 38 5.42 4.03 -1.60
C TRP A 38 5.56 5.37 -0.87
N GLU A 39 6.46 5.44 0.09
CA GLU A 39 6.83 6.69 0.75
C GLU A 39 7.95 7.37 -0.03
N SER A 40 7.82 8.68 -0.26
CA SER A 40 8.84 9.45 -0.96
C SER A 40 10.13 9.50 -0.14
N PHE A 41 11.20 8.91 -0.69
CA PHE A 41 12.51 8.89 -0.03
C PHE A 41 13.33 10.17 -0.26
N GLN A 42 13.04 10.88 -1.35
CA GLN A 42 13.83 12.04 -1.78
C GLN A 42 13.20 13.34 -1.33
N LYS A 43 14.04 14.29 -0.89
CA LYS A 43 13.62 15.66 -0.62
C LYS A 43 13.32 16.35 -1.95
N GLU A 44 12.05 16.64 -2.21
CA GLU A 44 11.66 17.47 -3.34
C GLU A 44 12.00 18.93 -3.02
N VAL A 45 13.06 19.44 -3.66
CA VAL A 45 13.38 20.86 -3.65
C VAL A 45 12.85 21.46 -4.95
N PRO A 46 11.98 22.48 -4.90
CA PRO A 46 11.48 23.12 -6.10
C PRO A 46 12.65 23.76 -6.87
N TYR A 47 12.69 23.54 -8.19
CA TYR A 47 13.69 24.14 -9.06
C TYR A 47 13.63 25.67 -8.93
N LYS A 48 14.73 26.29 -8.51
CA LYS A 48 14.87 27.75 -8.49
C LYS A 48 15.60 28.18 -9.73
N THR A 49 14.94 28.98 -10.57
CA THR A 49 15.59 29.61 -11.72
C THR A 49 16.82 30.37 -11.23
N PRO A 50 18.03 30.10 -11.77
CA PRO A 50 19.22 30.82 -11.36
C PRO A 50 19.03 32.31 -11.58
N LYS A 51 19.52 33.15 -10.66
CA LYS A 51 19.54 34.60 -10.86
C LYS A 51 20.31 34.87 -12.15
N LYS A 52 19.72 35.67 -13.05
CA LYS A 52 20.36 36.10 -14.29
C LYS A 52 21.74 36.73 -13.97
N PRO A 53 22.75 36.51 -14.82
CA PRO A 53 24.06 37.12 -14.66
C PRO A 53 23.98 38.65 -14.61
#